data_AF-A0A834A1A5-F1
#
_entry.id   AF-A0A834A1A5-F1
#
_cell.length_a   1.000
_cell.length_b   1.000
_cell.length_c   1.000
_cell.angle_alpha   90.00
_cell.angle_beta   90.00
_cell.angle_gamma   90.00
#
_symmetry.space_group_name_H-M   'P 1'
#
loop_
_entity.id
_entity.type
_entity.pdbx_description
1 polymer ?
#
loop_
_entity_poly.entity_id
_entity_poly.type
_entity_poly.pdbx_seq_one_letter_code
_entity_poly.pdbx_strand_id
1 'polypeptide(L)'
;MSVINFILLYCTSFQLLFFLLRFDVEKECSKIDEDGKEKTLVNNKAHLSKIETRLDTAGLTEKEKDFLATREKEKGNEAFNSGDYEEAVKYYTRSLSVLPTVVAYNNRAQAELKLQNWNSAFQDCEKVLELDPGNVKALLRRATTYKHQNKLPEAVEDLSKVLDIEPDNELAKKALSEVERDLKNSAAASKTQTKGKRMVIQEVENSEDESGKDSERRHEDGSGDKSKTFFIFWLCKILSFLYDELVYQIFYSFTL
;
A
#
# COMPACT_ATOMS: atom_id res chain seq x y z
N MET A 1 29.90 -58.00 -38.33
CA MET A 1 30.23 -56.81 -37.52
C MET A 1 29.10 -55.81 -37.71
N SER A 2 27.92 -56.18 -37.22
CA SER A 2 26.66 -55.73 -37.83
C SER A 2 25.75 -55.24 -36.72
N VAL A 3 25.32 -53.98 -36.85
CA VAL A 3 24.13 -53.24 -36.34
C VAL A 3 23.47 -53.69 -35.02
N ILE A 4 23.36 -54.99 -34.79
CA ILE A 4 22.87 -55.67 -33.58
C ILE A 4 23.68 -55.28 -32.33
N ASN A 5 25.01 -55.18 -32.41
CA ASN A 5 25.81 -54.75 -31.24
C ASN A 5 25.61 -53.26 -30.89
N PHE A 6 25.21 -52.42 -31.85
CA PHE A 6 24.88 -51.02 -31.58
C PHE A 6 23.50 -50.91 -30.92
N ILE A 7 22.52 -51.69 -31.38
CA ILE A 7 21.18 -51.73 -30.77
C ILE A 7 21.23 -52.26 -29.33
N LEU A 8 22.07 -53.27 -29.05
CA LEU A 8 22.20 -53.82 -27.69
C LEU A 8 22.84 -52.83 -26.70
N LEU A 9 23.82 -52.03 -27.13
CA LEU A 9 24.46 -51.03 -26.27
C LEU A 9 23.48 -49.87 -25.93
N TYR A 10 22.67 -49.45 -26.90
CA TYR A 10 21.63 -48.43 -26.69
C TYR A 10 20.45 -48.95 -25.86
N CYS A 11 20.11 -50.24 -25.99
CA CYS A 11 19.05 -50.86 -25.18
C CYS A 11 19.47 -50.96 -23.70
N THR A 12 20.73 -51.29 -23.40
CA THR A 12 21.23 -51.32 -22.02
C THR A 12 21.40 -49.93 -21.41
N SER A 13 21.76 -48.91 -22.21
CA SER A 13 21.85 -47.52 -21.74
C SER A 13 20.47 -46.90 -21.46
N PHE A 14 19.43 -47.24 -22.23
CA PHE A 14 18.07 -46.77 -21.97
C PHE A 14 17.42 -47.50 -20.78
N GLN A 15 17.75 -48.77 -20.56
CA GLN A 15 17.33 -49.53 -19.38
C GLN A 15 17.95 -48.98 -18.08
N LEU A 16 19.22 -48.55 -18.10
CA LEU A 16 19.87 -47.91 -16.96
C LEU A 16 19.36 -46.47 -16.71
N LEU A 17 19.02 -45.73 -17.76
CA LEU A 17 18.44 -44.38 -17.64
C LEU A 17 16.99 -44.42 -17.16
N PHE A 18 16.23 -45.48 -17.47
CA PHE A 18 14.90 -45.74 -16.89
C PHE A 18 14.98 -46.23 -15.43
N PHE A 19 16.07 -46.91 -15.06
CA PHE A 19 16.34 -47.33 -13.67
C PHE A 19 16.81 -46.16 -12.78
N LEU A 20 17.49 -45.15 -13.36
CA LEU A 20 17.92 -43.93 -12.66
C LEU A 20 16.88 -42.79 -12.65
N LEU A 21 15.88 -42.79 -13.55
CA LEU A 21 14.75 -41.85 -13.50
C LEU A 21 13.57 -42.32 -12.65
N ARG A 22 13.66 -43.50 -12.02
CA ARG A 22 12.63 -44.01 -11.11
C ARG A 22 13.11 -44.01 -9.65
N PHE A 23 13.75 -42.91 -9.26
CA PHE A 23 13.94 -42.58 -7.84
C PHE A 23 12.64 -41.94 -7.35
N ASP A 24 11.69 -42.80 -6.98
CA ASP A 24 10.42 -42.44 -6.33
C ASP A 24 10.73 -41.77 -4.98
N VAL A 25 10.83 -40.44 -4.97
CA VAL A 25 10.91 -39.60 -3.76
C VAL A 25 9.67 -39.77 -2.86
N GLU A 26 8.60 -40.38 -3.38
CA GLU A 26 7.38 -40.66 -2.62
C GLU A 26 7.42 -41.98 -1.82
N LYS A 27 8.40 -42.87 -2.06
CA LYS A 27 8.47 -44.18 -1.37
C LYS A 27 9.46 -44.23 -0.20
N GLU A 28 10.48 -43.37 -0.16
CA GLU A 28 11.41 -43.28 0.97
C GLU A 28 11.04 -42.21 2.03
N CYS A 29 10.00 -41.40 1.78
CA CYS A 29 9.39 -40.57 2.84
C CYS A 29 8.44 -41.35 3.76
N SER A 30 8.35 -42.68 3.64
CA SER A 30 7.42 -43.52 4.43
C SER A 30 8.06 -44.27 5.62
N LYS A 31 9.26 -43.88 6.06
CA LYS A 31 9.95 -44.51 7.22
C LYS A 31 10.56 -43.54 8.24
N ILE A 32 10.11 -42.30 8.29
CA ILE A 32 10.36 -41.43 9.44
C ILE A 32 9.03 -40.78 9.85
N ASP A 33 8.07 -41.60 10.27
CA ASP A 33 6.85 -41.16 10.96
C ASP A 33 6.40 -42.27 11.93
N GLU A 34 7.26 -42.59 12.91
CA GLU A 34 6.86 -43.32 14.11
C GLU A 34 7.57 -42.77 15.35
N ASP A 35 7.44 -41.47 15.62
CA ASP A 35 7.59 -40.89 16.97
C ASP A 35 6.98 -39.48 17.08
N GLY A 36 5.75 -39.33 16.57
CA GLY A 36 5.09 -38.02 16.54
C GLY A 36 3.58 -38.08 16.43
N LYS A 37 2.92 -39.06 17.03
CA LYS A 37 1.47 -38.97 17.25
C LYS A 37 1.21 -38.23 18.56
N GLU A 38 0.32 -37.24 18.44
CA GLU A 38 -0.50 -36.62 19.49
C GLU A 38 0.11 -35.34 20.11
N LYS A 39 -0.30 -34.13 19.74
CA LYS A 39 -1.69 -33.63 19.69
C LYS A 39 -1.95 -32.70 18.50
N THR A 40 -2.65 -33.23 17.51
CA THR A 40 -3.55 -32.45 16.65
C THR A 40 -4.75 -31.97 17.47
N LEU A 41 -4.83 -30.67 17.75
CA LEU A 41 -6.08 -29.95 17.98
C LEU A 41 -5.93 -28.52 17.44
N VAL A 42 -5.99 -28.35 16.13
CA VAL A 42 -6.53 -27.12 15.55
C VAL A 42 -7.54 -27.57 14.50
N ASN A 43 -8.81 -27.49 14.88
CA ASN A 43 -9.97 -27.87 14.07
C ASN A 43 -9.96 -27.14 12.73
N ASN A 44 -9.64 -27.87 11.66
CA ASN A 44 -10.07 -27.51 10.31
C ASN A 44 -11.52 -27.99 10.08
N LYS A 45 -12.50 -27.39 10.80
CA LYS A 45 -13.91 -27.38 10.38
C LYS A 45 -14.79 -26.46 11.24
N ALA A 46 -14.66 -25.15 11.06
CA ALA A 46 -15.74 -24.18 11.32
C ALA A 46 -15.44 -22.95 10.46
N HIS A 47 -16.05 -22.84 9.29
CA HIS A 47 -17.08 -21.82 9.09
C HIS A 47 -16.62 -20.41 9.46
N LEU A 48 -15.88 -19.74 8.57
CA LEU A 48 -15.79 -18.27 8.45
C LEU A 48 -16.01 -17.48 9.77
N SER A 49 -15.28 -17.83 10.82
CA SER A 49 -15.44 -17.24 12.15
C SER A 49 -14.10 -16.63 12.55
N LYS A 50 -14.01 -15.32 12.31
CA LYS A 50 -13.15 -14.35 13.01
C LYS A 50 -11.77 -14.90 13.42
N ILE A 51 -10.78 -14.77 12.54
CA ILE A 51 -9.38 -15.08 12.86
C ILE A 51 -8.99 -14.35 14.15
N GLU A 52 -8.64 -15.14 15.16
CA GLU A 52 -8.18 -14.62 16.45
C GLU A 52 -6.84 -13.90 16.27
N THR A 53 -6.74 -12.68 16.79
CA THR A 53 -5.58 -11.80 16.57
C THR A 53 -4.38 -12.11 17.46
N ARG A 54 -4.54 -13.00 18.46
CA ARG A 54 -3.50 -13.36 19.43
C ARG A 54 -3.52 -14.87 19.67
N LEU A 55 -2.34 -15.46 19.73
CA LEU A 55 -2.17 -16.88 20.06
C LEU A 55 -1.70 -17.02 21.50
N ASP A 56 -2.24 -18.01 22.21
CA ASP A 56 -1.73 -18.38 23.53
C ASP A 56 -0.35 -19.04 23.36
N THR A 57 0.66 -18.44 23.98
CA THR A 57 2.06 -18.88 23.92
C THR A 57 2.54 -19.47 25.24
N ALA A 58 1.66 -19.62 26.24
CA ALA A 58 2.02 -20.15 27.54
C ALA A 58 2.54 -21.59 27.42
N GLY A 59 3.80 -21.80 27.83
CA GLY A 59 4.43 -23.13 27.90
C GLY A 59 5.21 -23.57 26.65
N LEU A 60 5.27 -22.76 25.59
CA LEU A 60 6.08 -23.06 24.40
C LEU A 60 7.55 -22.74 24.64
N THR A 61 8.44 -23.60 24.13
CA THR A 61 9.88 -23.35 24.04
C THR A 61 10.16 -22.25 23.02
N GLU A 62 11.31 -21.58 23.12
CA GLU A 62 11.69 -20.52 22.18
C GLU A 62 11.74 -20.99 20.71
N LYS A 63 12.15 -22.25 20.47
CA LYS A 63 12.16 -22.83 19.13
C LYS A 63 10.75 -23.03 18.57
N GLU A 64 9.80 -23.44 19.41
CA GLU A 64 8.40 -23.59 18.99
C GLU A 64 7.76 -22.24 18.73
N LYS A 65 8.09 -21.21 19.51
CA LYS A 65 7.64 -19.83 19.26
C LYS A 65 8.18 -19.30 17.94
N ASP A 66 9.47 -19.49 17.66
CA ASP A 66 10.08 -19.07 16.39
C ASP A 66 9.44 -19.78 15.18
N PHE A 67 9.25 -21.09 15.28
CA PHE A 67 8.55 -21.88 14.26
C PHE A 67 7.11 -21.39 14.05
N LEU A 68 6.36 -21.16 15.13
CA LEU A 68 4.98 -20.69 15.06
C LEU A 68 4.89 -19.27 14.48
N ALA A 69 5.75 -18.35 14.94
CA ALA A 69 5.81 -16.99 14.43
C ALA A 69 6.15 -16.97 12.94
N THR A 70 7.11 -17.79 12.51
CA THR A 70 7.48 -17.94 11.10
C THR A 70 6.33 -18.49 10.28
N ARG A 71 5.64 -19.54 10.77
CA ARG A 71 4.47 -20.11 10.09
C ARG A 71 3.35 -19.09 9.90
N GLU A 72 3.03 -18.31 10.93
CA GLU A 72 1.99 -17.28 10.83
C GLU A 72 2.43 -16.13 9.90
N LYS A 73 3.71 -15.75 9.91
CA LYS A 73 4.28 -14.79 8.95
C LYS A 73 4.14 -15.28 7.51
N GLU A 74 4.43 -16.56 7.23
CA GLU A 74 4.30 -17.11 5.87
C GLU A 74 2.85 -17.14 5.39
N LYS A 75 1.88 -17.49 6.25
CA LYS A 75 0.45 -17.33 5.91
C LYS A 75 0.09 -15.89 5.57
N GLY A 76 0.66 -14.93 6.29
CA GLY A 76 0.52 -13.52 5.99
C GLY A 76 1.11 -13.15 4.62
N ASN A 77 2.25 -13.73 4.25
CA ASN A 77 2.85 -13.55 2.94
C ASN A 77 1.97 -14.14 1.82
N GLU A 78 1.41 -15.33 2.04
CA GLU A 78 0.47 -15.97 1.10
C GLU A 78 -0.77 -15.10 0.88
N ALA A 79 -1.42 -14.65 1.97
CA ALA A 79 -2.58 -13.74 1.89
C ALA A 79 -2.22 -12.42 1.20
N PHE A 80 -1.04 -11.85 1.50
CA PHE A 80 -0.56 -10.63 0.86
C PHE A 80 -0.40 -10.81 -0.66
N ASN A 81 0.16 -11.94 -1.08
CA ASN A 81 0.37 -12.26 -2.49
C ASN A 81 -0.95 -12.51 -3.24
N SER A 82 -1.97 -13.02 -2.54
CA SER A 82 -3.33 -13.17 -3.06
C SER A 82 -4.10 -11.84 -3.14
N GLY A 83 -3.56 -10.76 -2.56
CA GLY A 83 -4.21 -9.44 -2.50
C GLY A 83 -5.16 -9.25 -1.31
N ASP A 84 -5.30 -10.25 -0.44
CA ASP A 84 -6.13 -10.21 0.76
C ASP A 84 -5.38 -9.53 1.91
N TYR A 85 -5.21 -8.21 1.81
CA TYR A 85 -4.34 -7.45 2.72
C TYR A 85 -4.87 -7.40 4.16
N GLU A 86 -6.18 -7.36 4.38
CA GLU A 86 -6.79 -7.41 5.72
C GLU A 86 -6.45 -8.72 6.43
N GLU A 87 -6.42 -9.82 5.67
CA GLU A 87 -6.09 -11.14 6.20
C GLU A 87 -4.59 -11.26 6.45
N ALA A 88 -3.76 -10.72 5.56
CA ALA A 88 -2.33 -10.60 5.77
C ALA A 88 -2.00 -9.86 7.07
N VAL A 89 -2.66 -8.73 7.35
CA VAL A 89 -2.49 -7.98 8.61
C VAL A 89 -2.81 -8.83 9.83
N LYS A 90 -3.87 -9.65 9.79
CA LYS A 90 -4.22 -10.53 10.92
C LYS A 90 -3.13 -11.57 11.16
N TYR A 91 -2.66 -12.23 10.12
CA TYR A 91 -1.58 -13.22 10.22
C TYR A 91 -0.27 -12.63 10.71
N TYR A 92 0.14 -11.46 10.21
CA TYR A 92 1.32 -10.77 10.74
C TYR A 92 1.13 -10.34 12.19
N THR A 93 -0.07 -9.90 12.58
CA THR A 93 -0.37 -9.56 13.97
C THR A 93 -0.27 -10.77 14.89
N ARG A 94 -0.73 -11.95 14.44
CA ARG A 94 -0.55 -13.22 15.17
C ARG A 94 0.93 -13.57 15.29
N SER A 95 1.69 -13.47 14.20
CA SER A 95 3.14 -13.68 14.21
C SER A 95 3.83 -12.78 15.25
N LEU A 96 3.54 -11.48 15.22
CA LEU A 96 4.06 -10.49 16.16
C LEU A 96 3.62 -10.73 17.61
N SER A 97 2.43 -11.31 17.82
CA SER A 97 1.96 -11.68 19.16
C SER A 97 2.75 -12.84 19.77
N VAL A 98 3.35 -13.69 18.93
CA VAL A 98 4.21 -14.81 19.36
C VAL A 98 5.65 -14.32 19.54
N LEU A 99 6.21 -13.72 18.49
CA LEU A 99 7.56 -13.19 18.49
C LEU A 99 7.60 -11.87 17.70
N PRO A 100 7.87 -10.73 18.35
CA PRO A 100 8.08 -9.47 17.66
C PRO A 100 9.37 -9.53 16.83
N THR A 101 9.25 -9.42 15.50
CA THR A 101 10.40 -9.42 14.58
C THR A 101 10.34 -8.25 13.62
N VAL A 102 11.52 -7.73 13.26
CA VAL A 102 11.66 -6.63 12.28
C VAL A 102 10.97 -6.97 10.97
N VAL A 103 11.10 -8.21 10.50
CA VAL A 103 10.50 -8.67 9.24
C VAL A 103 8.97 -8.66 9.32
N ALA A 104 8.38 -9.16 10.41
CA ALA A 104 6.93 -9.19 10.56
C ALA A 104 6.33 -7.78 10.67
N TYR A 105 6.97 -6.85 11.39
CA TYR A 105 6.54 -5.44 11.41
C TYR A 105 6.62 -4.80 10.01
N ASN A 106 7.71 -5.02 9.28
CA ASN A 106 7.87 -4.50 7.92
C ASN A 106 6.80 -5.03 6.95
N ASN A 107 6.46 -6.31 7.05
CA ASN A 107 5.45 -6.93 6.22
C ASN A 107 4.03 -6.47 6.59
N ARG A 108 3.74 -6.30 7.89
CA ARG A 108 2.48 -5.71 8.34
C ARG A 108 2.34 -4.26 7.88
N ALA A 109 3.38 -3.44 8.02
CA ALA A 109 3.40 -2.07 7.51
C ALA A 109 3.10 -2.02 5.99
N GLN A 110 3.62 -2.98 5.22
CA GLN A 110 3.30 -3.09 3.79
C GLN A 110 1.81 -3.33 3.54
N ALA A 111 1.23 -4.28 4.27
CA ALA A 111 -0.19 -4.61 4.14
C ALA A 111 -1.07 -3.42 4.57
N GLU A 112 -0.75 -2.76 5.67
CA GLU A 112 -1.45 -1.57 6.14
C GLU A 112 -1.36 -0.40 5.14
N LEU A 113 -0.22 -0.21 4.47
CA LEU A 113 -0.08 0.76 3.38
C LEU A 113 -1.01 0.44 2.20
N LYS A 114 -1.17 -0.84 1.84
CA LYS A 114 -2.10 -1.28 0.79
C LYS A 114 -3.55 -1.03 1.17
N LEU A 115 -3.87 -1.14 2.45
CA LEU A 115 -5.17 -0.80 3.04
C LEU A 115 -5.37 0.69 3.28
N GLN A 116 -4.36 1.54 3.02
CA GLN A 116 -4.37 2.97 3.30
C GLN A 116 -4.54 3.31 4.80
N ASN A 117 -4.18 2.38 5.68
CA ASN A 117 -4.15 2.56 7.13
C ASN A 117 -2.83 3.25 7.55
N TRP A 118 -2.68 4.52 7.17
CA TRP A 118 -1.43 5.26 7.31
C TRP A 118 -0.91 5.35 8.74
N ASN A 119 -1.80 5.43 9.74
CA ASN A 119 -1.41 5.52 11.16
C ASN A 119 -0.83 4.20 11.68
N SER A 120 -1.46 3.06 11.34
CA SER A 120 -0.96 1.73 11.73
C SER A 120 0.36 1.42 11.04
N ALA A 121 0.45 1.71 9.73
CA ALA A 121 1.69 1.56 8.97
C ALA A 121 2.83 2.41 9.56
N PHE A 122 2.53 3.64 9.98
CA PHE A 122 3.49 4.54 10.61
C PHE A 122 4.06 3.94 11.92
N GLN A 123 3.18 3.47 12.81
CA GLN A 123 3.60 2.84 14.08
C GLN A 123 4.48 1.62 13.85
N ASP A 124 4.15 0.79 12.85
CA ASP A 124 4.97 -0.38 12.51
C ASP A 124 6.33 0.02 11.96
N CYS A 125 6.40 1.06 11.13
CA CYS A 125 7.67 1.58 10.63
C CYS A 125 8.52 2.16 11.77
N GLU A 126 7.92 2.87 12.73
CA GLU A 126 8.64 3.34 13.92
C GLU A 126 9.19 2.16 14.74
N LYS A 127 8.41 1.11 14.95
CA LYS A 127 8.90 -0.09 15.64
C LYS A 127 10.04 -0.78 14.92
N VAL A 128 10.03 -0.81 13.58
CA VAL A 128 11.19 -1.29 12.82
C VAL A 128 12.40 -0.40 13.05
N LEU A 129 12.24 0.92 12.98
CA LEU A 129 13.36 1.87 13.09
C LEU A 129 13.92 2.01 14.52
N GLU A 130 13.11 1.71 15.54
CA GLU A 130 13.60 1.53 16.92
C GLU A 130 14.55 0.33 17.04
N LEU A 131 14.28 -0.75 16.30
CA LEU A 131 15.07 -2.00 16.33
C LEU A 131 16.25 -1.97 15.35
N ASP A 132 16.03 -1.38 14.18
CA ASP A 132 16.98 -1.27 13.07
C ASP A 132 16.85 0.12 12.42
N PRO A 133 17.59 1.12 12.94
CA PRO A 133 17.52 2.50 12.44
C PRO A 133 17.91 2.67 10.96
N GLY A 134 18.69 1.72 10.40
CA GLY A 134 19.15 1.74 9.02
C GLY A 134 18.22 1.02 8.04
N ASN A 135 17.04 0.59 8.49
CA ASN A 135 16.15 -0.21 7.66
C ASN A 135 15.56 0.59 6.49
N VAL A 136 16.15 0.44 5.31
CA VAL A 136 15.74 1.14 4.08
C VAL A 136 14.25 0.92 3.75
N LYS A 137 13.74 -0.30 3.94
CA LYS A 137 12.32 -0.60 3.66
C LYS A 137 11.40 0.18 4.59
N ALA A 138 11.71 0.25 5.88
CA ALA A 138 10.90 0.99 6.84
C ALA A 138 10.96 2.51 6.58
N LEU A 139 12.13 3.07 6.25
CA LEU A 139 12.27 4.48 5.88
C LEU A 139 11.42 4.83 4.64
N LEU A 140 11.50 4.03 3.58
CA LEU A 140 10.70 4.24 2.35
C LEU A 140 9.18 4.16 2.64
N ARG A 141 8.77 3.19 3.43
CA ARG A 141 7.36 3.03 3.85
C ARG A 141 6.89 4.20 4.70
N ARG A 142 7.69 4.65 5.68
CA ARG A 142 7.36 5.78 6.55
C ARG A 142 7.29 7.08 5.75
N ALA A 143 8.21 7.33 4.83
CA ALA A 143 8.13 8.45 3.91
C ALA A 143 6.84 8.43 3.08
N THR A 144 6.40 7.25 2.63
CA THR A 144 5.10 7.09 1.95
C THR A 144 3.94 7.46 2.87
N THR A 145 3.94 6.99 4.12
CA THR A 145 2.90 7.39 5.11
C THR A 145 2.89 8.90 5.36
N TYR A 146 4.06 9.53 5.49
CA TYR A 146 4.18 10.96 5.70
C TYR A 146 3.66 11.77 4.51
N LYS A 147 3.96 11.33 3.28
CA LYS A 147 3.39 11.92 2.05
C LYS A 147 1.86 11.92 2.10
N HIS A 148 1.24 10.80 2.46
CA HIS A 148 -0.23 10.70 2.57
C HIS A 148 -0.81 11.49 3.75
N GLN A 149 -0.05 11.70 4.81
CA GLN A 149 -0.41 12.58 5.94
C GLN A 149 -0.13 14.07 5.68
N ASN A 150 0.32 14.44 4.47
CA ASN A 150 0.74 15.80 4.09
C ASN A 150 1.90 16.35 4.95
N LYS A 151 2.70 15.47 5.55
CA LYS A 151 3.94 15.75 6.28
C LYS A 151 5.13 15.63 5.33
N LEU A 152 5.13 16.47 4.31
CA LEU A 152 6.09 16.41 3.21
C LEU A 152 7.55 16.64 3.65
N PRO A 153 7.87 17.58 4.57
CA PRO A 153 9.23 17.76 5.06
C PRO A 153 9.82 16.50 5.71
N GLU A 154 9.04 15.82 6.54
CA GLU A 154 9.45 14.59 7.23
C GLU A 154 9.65 13.43 6.23
N ALA A 155 8.83 13.37 5.18
CA ALA A 155 9.02 12.42 4.09
C ALA A 155 10.35 12.64 3.34
N VAL A 156 10.74 13.90 3.10
CA VAL A 156 12.03 14.25 2.48
C VAL A 156 13.20 13.81 3.34
N GLU A 157 13.13 14.01 4.66
CA GLU A 157 14.18 13.60 5.59
C GLU A 157 14.42 12.08 5.53
N ASP A 158 13.35 11.28 5.59
CA ASP A 158 13.45 9.83 5.51
C ASP A 158 13.99 9.34 4.17
N LEU A 159 13.56 9.95 3.06
CA LEU A 159 14.06 9.62 1.72
C LEU A 159 15.52 10.02 1.53
N SER A 160 15.95 11.13 2.12
CA SER A 160 17.35 11.56 2.11
C SER A 160 18.23 10.55 2.83
N LYS A 161 17.80 10.08 4.01
CA LYS A 161 18.50 9.01 4.75
C LYS A 161 18.61 7.73 3.93
N VAL A 162 17.57 7.36 3.17
CA VAL A 162 17.65 6.20 2.27
C VAL A 162 18.71 6.42 1.19
N LEU A 163 18.79 7.60 0.59
CA LEU A 163 19.80 7.91 -0.43
C LEU A 163 21.22 8.03 0.15
N ASP A 164 21.36 8.39 1.42
CA ASP A 164 22.65 8.36 2.12
C ASP A 164 23.16 6.92 2.31
N ILE A 165 22.26 5.95 2.53
CA ILE A 165 22.58 4.53 2.70
C ILE A 165 22.71 3.82 1.34
N GLU A 166 21.76 4.06 0.45
CA GLU A 166 21.65 3.47 -0.90
C GLU A 166 21.47 4.59 -1.95
N PRO A 167 22.57 5.20 -2.43
CA PRO A 167 22.50 6.30 -3.40
C PRO A 167 21.84 5.93 -4.73
N ASP A 168 21.88 4.66 -5.11
CA ASP A 168 21.31 4.12 -6.35
C ASP A 168 19.88 3.62 -6.21
N ASN A 169 19.21 3.89 -5.08
CA ASN A 169 17.84 3.48 -4.87
C ASN A 169 16.86 4.32 -5.72
N GLU A 170 16.50 3.79 -6.88
CA GLU A 170 15.60 4.45 -7.84
C GLU A 170 14.20 4.75 -7.27
N LEU A 171 13.71 3.90 -6.35
CA LEU A 171 12.43 4.14 -5.68
C LEU A 171 12.51 5.38 -4.78
N ALA A 172 13.60 5.53 -4.02
CA ALA A 172 13.82 6.68 -3.16
C ALA A 172 13.97 7.98 -3.96
N LYS A 173 14.76 7.97 -5.05
CA LYS A 173 14.91 9.13 -5.95
C LYS A 173 13.57 9.57 -6.54
N LYS A 174 12.79 8.62 -7.04
CA LYS A 174 11.47 8.88 -7.61
C LYS A 174 10.51 9.45 -6.55
N ALA A 175 10.44 8.82 -5.38
CA ALA A 175 9.59 9.29 -4.29
C ALA A 175 10.00 10.69 -3.82
N LEU A 176 11.30 10.98 -3.73
CA LEU A 176 11.82 12.29 -3.33
C LEU A 176 11.36 13.36 -4.33
N SER A 177 11.56 13.13 -5.61
CA SER A 177 11.13 14.06 -6.67
C SER A 177 9.62 14.31 -6.63
N GLU A 178 8.81 13.28 -6.37
CA GLU A 178 7.36 13.44 -6.21
C GLU A 178 7.00 14.31 -5.00
N VAL A 179 7.62 14.07 -3.85
CA VAL A 179 7.36 14.82 -2.61
C VAL A 179 7.82 16.28 -2.75
N GLU A 180 8.96 16.55 -3.37
CA GLU A 180 9.45 17.91 -3.63
C GLU A 180 8.51 18.70 -4.55
N ARG A 181 7.99 18.04 -5.59
CA ARG A 181 6.98 18.63 -6.48
C ARG A 181 5.70 18.96 -5.71
N ASP A 182 5.23 18.07 -4.84
CA ASP A 182 4.05 18.30 -4.01
C ASP A 182 4.27 19.46 -3.01
N LEU A 183 5.49 19.59 -2.45
CA LEU A 183 5.88 20.67 -1.55
C LEU A 183 5.90 22.03 -2.27
N LYS A 184 6.43 22.07 -3.50
CA LYS A 184 6.43 23.29 -4.32
C LYS A 184 5.00 23.74 -4.66
N ASN A 185 4.13 22.78 -4.99
CA ASN A 185 2.75 23.07 -5.34
C ASN A 185 1.95 23.60 -4.13
N SER A 186 2.15 23.04 -2.94
CA SER A 186 1.49 23.53 -1.72
C SER A 186 1.95 24.95 -1.35
N ALA A 187 3.24 25.27 -1.53
CA ALA A 187 3.80 26.61 -1.30
C ALA A 187 3.31 27.66 -2.32
N ALA A 188 3.02 27.26 -3.57
CA ALA A 188 2.46 28.17 -4.58
C ALA A 188 0.98 28.50 -4.30
N ALA A 189 0.21 27.54 -3.79
CA ALA A 189 -1.18 27.74 -3.41
C ALA A 189 -1.34 28.76 -2.28
N SER A 190 -0.46 28.73 -1.26
CA SER A 190 -0.54 29.65 -0.11
C SER A 190 -0.24 31.11 -0.48
N LYS A 191 0.65 31.37 -1.44
CA LYS A 191 1.00 32.72 -1.91
C LYS A 191 -0.13 33.43 -2.68
N THR A 192 -1.11 32.69 -3.20
CA THR A 192 -2.18 33.26 -4.02
C THR A 192 -3.33 33.82 -3.17
N GLN A 193 -3.48 33.37 -1.91
CA GLN A 193 -4.55 33.83 -1.00
C GLN A 193 -4.26 35.16 -0.28
N THR A 194 -3.01 35.59 -0.12
CA THR A 194 -2.65 36.79 0.67
C THR A 194 -2.76 38.13 -0.10
N LYS A 195 -3.18 38.12 -1.37
CA LYS A 195 -3.28 39.33 -2.22
C LYS A 195 -4.68 39.97 -2.25
N GLY A 196 -5.54 39.67 -1.27
CA GLY A 196 -6.92 40.15 -1.18
C GLY A 196 -7.11 41.44 -0.36
N LYS A 197 -7.15 42.58 -1.06
CA LYS A 197 -7.76 43.90 -0.74
C LYS A 197 -7.45 44.57 0.63
N ARG A 198 -6.55 45.56 0.59
CA ARG A 198 -6.43 46.63 1.60
C ARG A 198 -7.66 47.55 1.51
N MET A 199 -8.51 47.54 2.54
CA MET A 199 -9.57 48.54 2.73
C MET A 199 -8.92 49.86 3.19
N VAL A 200 -9.09 50.92 2.39
CA VAL A 200 -8.76 52.30 2.79
C VAL A 200 -10.04 52.90 3.36
N ILE A 201 -10.07 53.18 4.66
CA ILE A 201 -11.13 53.97 5.28
C ILE A 201 -10.70 55.43 5.12
N GLN A 202 -11.49 56.20 4.37
CA GLN A 202 -11.32 57.64 4.23
C GLN A 202 -12.36 58.29 5.12
N GLU A 203 -11.90 59.03 6.12
CA GLU A 203 -12.77 59.78 7.04
C GLU A 203 -13.45 60.91 6.27
N VAL A 204 -14.77 60.99 6.37
CA VAL A 204 -15.58 62.07 5.78
C VAL A 204 -16.10 62.93 6.93
N GLU A 205 -15.59 64.15 7.04
CA GLU A 205 -16.20 65.21 7.82
C GLU A 205 -17.46 65.75 7.13
N ASN A 206 -18.42 66.10 7.97
CA ASN A 206 -19.82 66.39 7.70
C ASN A 206 -20.04 67.77 7.07
N SER A 207 -20.92 67.91 6.07
CA SER A 207 -21.88 69.03 5.97
C SER A 207 -22.81 68.87 4.77
N GLU A 208 -24.08 69.16 5.04
CA GLU A 208 -25.28 69.11 4.20
C GLU A 208 -25.21 70.05 2.98
N ASP A 209 -25.82 69.65 1.85
CA ASP A 209 -26.88 70.43 1.17
C ASP A 209 -27.29 69.80 -0.18
N GLU A 210 -28.61 69.78 -0.41
CA GLU A 210 -29.27 69.32 -1.63
C GLU A 210 -29.07 70.27 -2.83
N SER A 211 -28.98 69.71 -4.06
CA SER A 211 -30.05 69.84 -5.08
C SER A 211 -29.60 69.49 -6.51
N GLY A 212 -30.31 68.51 -7.08
CA GLY A 212 -30.69 68.24 -8.49
C GLY A 212 -29.83 68.67 -9.70
N LYS A 213 -29.56 67.74 -10.63
CA LYS A 213 -30.50 67.26 -11.67
C LYS A 213 -29.86 66.31 -12.71
N ASP A 214 -30.58 65.21 -12.93
CA ASP A 214 -30.75 64.31 -14.09
C ASP A 214 -29.86 64.42 -15.35
N SER A 215 -29.37 63.27 -15.82
CA SER A 215 -29.98 62.60 -16.99
C SER A 215 -29.45 61.19 -17.23
N GLU A 216 -30.38 60.24 -17.15
CA GLU A 216 -30.53 58.97 -17.87
C GLU A 216 -29.30 58.19 -18.35
N ARG A 217 -29.18 56.96 -17.84
CA ARG A 217 -29.19 55.77 -18.70
C ARG A 217 -29.71 54.54 -17.96
N ARG A 218 -30.71 53.93 -18.59
CA ARG A 218 -31.41 52.70 -18.20
C ARG A 218 -30.43 51.57 -17.90
N HIS A 219 -30.69 50.83 -16.82
CA HIS A 219 -30.31 49.42 -16.72
C HIS A 219 -31.53 48.64 -16.26
N GLU A 220 -31.96 47.72 -17.13
CA GLU A 220 -33.02 46.75 -16.87
C GLU A 220 -32.62 45.82 -15.72
N ASP A 221 -33.56 45.64 -14.80
CA ASP A 221 -33.56 44.53 -13.84
C ASP A 221 -33.60 43.20 -14.60
N GLY A 222 -32.50 42.47 -14.51
CA GLY A 222 -32.39 41.07 -14.90
C GLY A 222 -31.94 40.25 -13.70
N SER A 223 -32.87 39.91 -12.82
CA SER A 223 -32.70 38.91 -11.76
C SER A 223 -32.46 37.54 -12.40
N GLY A 224 -31.18 37.24 -12.66
CA GLY A 224 -30.70 35.97 -13.18
C GLY A 224 -30.03 35.15 -12.08
N ASP A 225 -30.80 34.22 -11.52
CA ASP A 225 -30.46 33.18 -10.56
C ASP A 225 -29.05 32.56 -10.75
N LYS A 226 -28.06 33.07 -10.01
CA LYS A 226 -26.65 32.59 -10.01
C LYS A 226 -26.48 31.19 -9.42
N SER A 227 -27.55 30.56 -8.91
CA SER A 227 -27.51 29.21 -8.37
C SER A 227 -27.48 28.15 -9.48
N LYS A 228 -28.12 28.41 -10.62
CA LYS A 228 -28.22 27.44 -11.72
C LYS A 228 -26.92 27.30 -12.53
N THR A 229 -26.13 28.37 -12.67
CA THR A 229 -24.86 28.32 -13.40
C THR A 229 -23.80 27.49 -12.66
N PHE A 230 -23.79 27.54 -11.32
CA PHE A 230 -22.93 26.66 -10.51
C PHE A 230 -23.38 25.21 -10.56
N PHE A 231 -24.70 24.95 -10.57
CA PHE A 231 -25.22 23.60 -10.66
C PHE A 231 -24.95 22.95 -12.02
N ILE A 232 -25.06 23.70 -13.12
CA ILE A 232 -24.72 23.24 -14.47
C ILE A 232 -23.21 23.01 -14.62
N PHE A 233 -22.35 23.87 -14.06
CA PHE A 233 -20.90 23.63 -14.04
C PHE A 233 -20.51 22.40 -13.21
N TRP A 234 -21.21 22.15 -12.10
CA TRP A 234 -20.99 20.97 -11.26
C TRP A 234 -21.48 19.68 -11.93
N LEU A 235 -22.66 19.70 -12.58
CA LEU A 235 -23.18 18.58 -13.38
C LEU A 235 -22.32 18.28 -14.61
N CYS A 236 -21.81 19.28 -15.33
CA CYS A 236 -20.89 19.05 -16.45
C CYS A 236 -19.57 18.43 -16.00
N LYS A 237 -19.07 18.76 -14.80
CA LYS A 237 -17.84 18.18 -14.26
C LYS A 237 -18.04 16.74 -13.78
N ILE A 238 -19.23 16.40 -13.29
CA ILE A 238 -19.62 15.03 -12.94
C ILE A 238 -19.88 14.18 -14.18
N LEU A 239 -20.57 14.72 -15.19
CA LEU A 239 -20.84 14.02 -16.45
C LEU A 239 -19.55 13.77 -17.25
N SER A 240 -18.56 14.66 -17.16
CA SER A 240 -17.24 14.43 -17.78
C SER A 240 -16.44 13.33 -17.05
N PHE A 241 -16.61 13.18 -15.73
CA PHE A 241 -15.97 12.11 -14.96
C PHE A 241 -16.62 10.73 -15.22
N LEU A 242 -17.93 10.72 -15.45
CA LEU A 242 -18.69 9.50 -15.77
C LEU A 242 -18.53 9.05 -17.23
N TYR A 243 -18.19 9.95 -18.16
CA TYR A 243 -17.94 9.58 -19.56
C TYR A 243 -16.59 8.88 -19.75
N ASP A 244 -15.58 9.25 -18.96
CA ASP A 244 -14.26 8.60 -19.02
C ASP A 244 -14.28 7.17 -18.44
N GLU A 245 -15.14 6.89 -17.45
CA GLU A 245 -15.28 5.55 -16.86
C GLU A 245 -16.10 4.60 -17.76
N LEU A 246 -17.14 5.09 -18.43
CA LEU A 246 -17.96 4.29 -19.36
C LEU A 246 -17.26 4.01 -20.71
N VAL A 247 -16.47 4.94 -21.24
CA VAL A 247 -15.70 4.72 -22.49
C VAL A 247 -14.59 3.68 -22.26
N TYR A 248 -13.97 3.64 -21.08
CA TYR A 248 -12.99 2.61 -20.74
C TYR A 248 -13.60 1.21 -20.61
N GLN A 249 -14.81 1.08 -20.06
CA GLN A 249 -15.51 -0.22 -19.98
C GLN A 249 -16.06 -0.71 -21.32
N ILE A 250 -16.48 0.19 -22.21
CA ILE A 250 -16.97 -0.17 -23.56
C ILE A 250 -15.81 -0.58 -24.49
N PHE A 251 -14.63 0.04 -24.38
CA PHE A 251 -13.45 -0.37 -25.16
C PHE A 251 -12.89 -1.73 -24.71
N TYR A 252 -12.94 -2.07 -23.41
CA TYR A 252 -12.41 -3.33 -22.89
C TYR A 252 -13.30 -4.56 -23.16
N SER A 253 -14.59 -4.37 -23.48
CA SER A 253 -15.50 -5.48 -23.83
C SER A 253 -15.52 -5.81 -25.34
N PHE A 254 -14.86 -5.02 -26.20
CA PHE A 254 -14.81 -5.25 -27.66
C PHE A 254 -13.45 -5.75 -28.16
N THR A 255 -12.51 -6.05 -27.26
CA THR A 255 -11.18 -6.64 -27.56
C THR A 255 -10.89 -7.93 -26.78
N LEU A 256 -11.94 -8.70 -26.49
CA LEU A 256 -11.91 -10.14 -26.27
C LEU A 256 -12.97 -10.78 -27.18
#